data_AF-A0A3A4JUJ2-F1
#
_entry.id   AF-A0A3A4JUJ2-F1
#
_cell.length_a   1.000
_cell.length_b   1.000
_cell.length_c   1.000
_cell.angle_alpha   90.00
_cell.angle_beta   90.00
_cell.angle_gamma   90.00
#
_symmetry.space_group_name_H-M   'P 1'
#
loop_
_entity.id
_entity.type
_entity.pdbx_description
1 polymer ?
#
loop_
_entity_poly.entity_id
_entity_poly.type
_entity_poly.pdbx_seq_one_letter_code
_entity_poly.pdbx_strand_id
1 'polypeptide(L)'
;MTIETSRADIARFRQQVQSGGVRFDPAAARQCAEMYDNQAEQLMNLQQQLESVSDPKGFGGFISAQQLQAGFGHKARDAAALLDRYIEAAYRMKEAFLLSAGLYEEADAANAAALRAVSSRLPR
;
A
#
# COMPACT_ATOMS: atom_id res chain seq x y z
N MET A 1 3.82 9.45 12.96
CA MET A 1 4.41 9.15 11.64
C MET A 1 3.30 9.30 10.61
N THR A 2 3.36 10.30 9.73
CA THR A 2 2.36 10.50 8.65
C THR A 2 2.81 9.77 7.38
N ILE A 3 1.88 9.45 6.48
CA ILE A 3 2.18 8.77 5.20
C ILE A 3 3.19 9.54 4.34
N GLU A 4 3.15 10.87 4.44
CA GLU A 4 4.06 11.75 3.70
C GLU A 4 5.50 11.60 4.21
N THR A 5 5.68 11.54 5.53
CA THR A 5 6.99 11.25 6.15
C THR A 5 7.48 9.86 5.74
N SER A 6 6.62 8.84 5.76
CA SER A 6 7.03 7.48 5.36
C SER A 6 7.43 7.37 3.89
N ARG A 7 6.75 8.07 2.97
CA ARG A 7 7.14 8.10 1.54
C ARG A 7 8.51 8.75 1.35
N ALA A 8 8.77 9.86 2.03
CA ALA A 8 10.06 10.53 1.97
C ALA A 8 11.19 9.63 2.49
N ASP A 9 10.95 8.91 3.57
CA ASP A 9 11.95 8.00 4.15
C ASP A 9 12.20 6.77 3.27
N ILE A 10 11.16 6.18 2.66
CA ILE A 10 11.29 5.12 1.66
C ILE A 10 12.12 5.59 0.46
N ALA A 11 11.87 6.81 -0.04
CA ALA A 11 12.61 7.37 -1.16
C ALA A 11 14.09 7.59 -0.82
N ARG A 12 14.39 8.10 0.38
CA ARG A 12 15.77 8.26 0.88
C ARG A 12 16.49 6.91 0.99
N PHE A 13 15.83 5.91 1.56
CA PHE A 13 16.40 4.57 1.67
C PHE A 13 16.73 3.98 0.30
N ARG A 14 15.78 4.05 -0.66
CA ARG A 14 16.02 3.62 -2.04
C ARG A 14 17.20 4.34 -2.69
N GLN A 15 17.32 5.65 -2.48
CA GLN A 15 18.44 6.42 -3.02
C GLN A 15 19.78 5.93 -2.46
N GLN A 16 19.87 5.65 -1.16
CA GLN A 16 21.08 5.11 -0.54
C GLN A 16 21.44 3.71 -1.05
N VAL A 17 20.43 2.88 -1.30
CA VAL A 17 20.61 1.56 -1.93
C VAL A 17 21.15 1.69 -3.35
N GLN A 18 20.55 2.56 -4.16
CA GLN A 18 20.99 2.80 -5.54
C GLN A 18 22.39 3.41 -5.65
N SER A 19 22.78 4.23 -4.68
CA SER A 19 24.14 4.77 -4.61
C SER A 19 25.17 3.77 -4.08
N GLY A 20 24.77 2.53 -3.78
CA GLY A 20 25.63 1.49 -3.20
C GLY A 20 26.03 1.74 -1.75
N GLY A 21 25.39 2.69 -1.07
CA GLY A 21 25.67 3.04 0.33
C GLY A 21 25.14 2.02 1.34
N VAL A 22 24.24 1.14 0.91
CA VAL A 22 23.64 0.09 1.74
C VAL A 22 23.61 -1.22 0.96
N ARG A 23 24.16 -2.28 1.57
CA ARG A 23 24.14 -3.63 1.01
C ARG A 23 23.72 -4.64 2.06
N PHE A 24 22.76 -5.48 1.71
CA PHE A 24 22.27 -6.56 2.57
C PHE A 24 22.75 -7.91 2.07
N ASP A 25 22.81 -8.88 2.99
CA ASP A 25 22.86 -10.28 2.63
C ASP A 25 21.57 -10.68 1.88
N PRO A 26 21.63 -11.44 0.77
CA PRO A 26 20.45 -11.82 0.02
C PRO A 26 19.39 -12.60 0.80
N ALA A 27 19.76 -13.46 1.74
CA ALA A 27 18.78 -14.18 2.54
C ALA A 27 18.08 -13.24 3.52
N ALA A 28 18.84 -12.35 4.17
CA ALA A 28 18.27 -11.31 5.04
C ALA A 28 17.34 -10.36 4.27
N ALA A 29 17.74 -9.93 3.06
CA ALA A 29 16.92 -9.07 2.22
C ALA A 29 15.59 -9.73 1.82
N ARG A 30 15.60 -11.03 1.50
CA ARG A 30 14.37 -11.78 1.22
C ARG A 30 13.46 -11.89 2.43
N GLN A 31 14.00 -12.16 3.62
CA GLN A 31 13.20 -12.18 4.85
C GLN A 31 12.54 -10.81 5.11
N CYS A 32 13.28 -9.71 4.95
CA CYS A 32 12.71 -8.37 5.05
C CYS A 32 11.63 -8.15 3.97
N ALA A 33 11.88 -8.57 2.73
CA ALA A 33 10.94 -8.46 1.62
C ALA A 33 9.63 -9.24 1.90
N GLU A 34 9.71 -10.45 2.47
CA GLU A 34 8.56 -11.26 2.88
C GLU A 34 7.71 -10.57 3.94
N MET A 35 8.33 -9.88 4.91
CA MET A 35 7.58 -9.11 5.91
C MET A 35 6.71 -8.02 5.27
N TYR A 36 7.25 -7.29 4.29
CA TYR A 36 6.49 -6.26 3.58
C TYR A 36 5.45 -6.85 2.62
N ASP A 37 5.69 -8.05 2.08
CA ASP A 37 4.71 -8.77 1.27
C ASP A 37 3.49 -9.17 2.13
N ASN A 38 3.73 -9.80 3.27
CA ASN A 38 2.70 -10.16 4.24
C ASN A 38 1.91 -8.92 4.71
N GLN A 39 2.60 -7.80 4.92
CA GLN A 39 1.94 -6.53 5.26
C GLN A 39 1.04 -6.04 4.11
N ALA A 40 1.50 -6.10 2.87
CA ALA A 40 0.69 -5.72 1.71
C ALA A 40 -0.56 -6.60 1.59
N GLU A 41 -0.45 -7.92 1.78
CA GLU A 41 -1.59 -8.84 1.77
C GLU A 41 -2.62 -8.51 2.86
N GLN A 42 -2.17 -8.24 4.09
CA GLN A 42 -3.06 -7.84 5.18
C GLN A 42 -3.81 -6.53 4.86
N LEU A 43 -3.13 -5.56 4.26
CA LEU A 43 -3.73 -4.29 3.85
C LEU A 43 -4.75 -4.49 2.71
N MET A 44 -4.46 -5.37 1.74
CA MET A 44 -5.41 -5.73 0.68
C MET A 44 -6.66 -6.40 1.24
N ASN A 45 -6.50 -7.32 2.20
CA ASN A 45 -7.64 -7.97 2.85
C ASN A 45 -8.52 -6.94 3.59
N LEU A 46 -7.91 -5.99 4.29
CA LEU A 46 -8.64 -4.90 4.95
C LEU A 46 -9.36 -4.00 3.94
N GLN A 47 -8.73 -3.70 2.81
CA GLN A 47 -9.35 -2.92 1.74
C GLN A 47 -10.59 -3.62 1.16
N GLN A 48 -10.50 -4.92 0.88
CA GLN A 48 -11.64 -5.70 0.39
C GLN A 48 -12.80 -5.71 1.41
N GLN A 49 -12.49 -5.81 2.70
CA GLN A 49 -13.50 -5.70 3.76
C GLN A 49 -14.17 -4.32 3.76
N LEU A 50 -13.41 -3.24 3.61
CA LEU A 50 -13.95 -1.88 3.53
C LEU A 50 -14.84 -1.66 2.30
N GLU A 51 -14.46 -2.22 1.16
CA GLU A 51 -15.28 -2.17 -0.05
C GLU A 51 -16.62 -2.89 0.16
N SER A 52 -16.62 -4.02 0.86
CA SER A 52 -17.83 -4.77 1.19
C SER A 52 -18.84 -3.99 2.04
N VAL A 53 -18.38 -2.99 2.80
CA VAL A 53 -19.22 -2.15 3.69
C VAL A 53 -19.40 -0.71 3.18
N SER A 54 -18.92 -0.42 1.96
CA SER A 54 -18.94 0.94 1.38
C SER A 54 -20.32 1.39 0.87
N ASP A 55 -21.29 0.48 0.78
CA ASP A 55 -22.71 0.76 0.53
C ASP A 55 -23.56 0.26 1.71
N PRO A 56 -23.46 0.92 2.88
CA PRO A 56 -24.08 0.40 4.09
C PRO A 56 -25.61 0.56 4.00
N LYS A 57 -26.32 -0.55 4.17
CA LYS A 57 -27.79 -0.60 4.17
C LYS A 57 -28.34 -0.53 5.61
N GLY A 58 -29.64 -0.26 5.73
CA GLY A 58 -30.35 -0.37 7.02
C GLY A 58 -30.48 0.92 7.82
N PHE A 59 -30.11 2.08 7.27
CA PHE A 59 -30.30 3.38 7.94
C PHE A 59 -31.75 3.88 7.94
N GLY A 60 -32.61 3.39 7.03
CA GLY A 60 -34.01 3.81 6.90
C GLY A 60 -34.23 4.92 5.86
N GLY A 61 -35.46 5.42 5.76
CA GLY A 61 -35.89 6.35 4.70
C GLY A 61 -35.86 7.85 5.05
N PHE A 62 -35.50 8.22 6.28
CA PHE A 62 -35.42 9.62 6.68
C PHE A 62 -34.25 10.34 5.98
N ILE A 63 -34.40 11.65 5.72
CA ILE A 63 -33.34 12.44 5.06
C ILE A 63 -32.03 12.43 5.87
N SER A 64 -32.10 12.52 7.19
CA SER A 64 -30.92 12.43 8.07
C SER A 64 -30.23 11.06 7.97
N ALA A 65 -31.00 9.99 7.82
CA ALA A 65 -30.49 8.64 7.64
C ALA A 65 -29.77 8.48 6.29
N GLN A 66 -30.31 9.06 5.22
CA GLN A 66 -29.66 9.07 3.90
C GLN A 66 -28.34 9.85 3.91
N GLN A 67 -28.31 10.99 4.60
CA GLN A 67 -27.07 11.78 4.78
C GLN A 67 -26.00 10.98 5.53
N LEU A 68 -26.39 10.25 6.56
CA LEU A 68 -25.48 9.40 7.33
C LEU A 68 -24.93 8.24 6.49
N GLN A 69 -25.80 7.56 5.74
CA GLN A 69 -25.40 6.52 4.79
C GLN A 69 -24.38 7.03 3.76
N ALA A 70 -24.65 8.21 3.17
CA ALA A 70 -23.72 8.84 2.22
C ALA A 70 -22.37 9.19 2.89
N GLY A 71 -22.41 9.71 4.11
CA GLY A 71 -21.21 10.05 4.88
C GLY A 71 -20.34 8.84 5.21
N PHE A 72 -20.93 7.72 5.64
CA PHE A 72 -20.19 6.47 5.87
C PHE A 72 -19.62 5.88 4.58
N GLY A 73 -20.40 5.89 3.49
CA GLY A 73 -19.90 5.44 2.19
C GLY A 73 -18.72 6.27 1.68
N HIS A 74 -18.75 7.60 1.90
CA HIS A 74 -17.61 8.46 1.56
C HIS A 74 -16.37 8.12 2.40
N LYS A 75 -16.52 7.98 3.72
CA LYS A 75 -15.41 7.59 4.61
C LYS A 75 -14.81 6.23 4.24
N ALA A 76 -15.63 5.25 3.85
CA ALA A 76 -15.15 3.95 3.40
C ALA A 76 -14.30 4.07 2.13
N ARG A 77 -14.73 4.89 1.16
CA ARG A 77 -13.94 5.17 -0.05
C ARG A 77 -12.63 5.89 0.26
N ASP A 78 -12.65 6.89 1.14
CA ASP A 78 -11.44 7.61 1.57
C ASP A 78 -10.45 6.67 2.26
N ALA A 79 -10.95 5.77 3.13
CA ALA A 79 -10.13 4.77 3.79
C ALA A 79 -9.54 3.77 2.79
N ALA A 80 -10.32 3.30 1.80
CA ALA A 80 -9.81 2.42 0.75
C ALA A 80 -8.68 3.10 -0.06
N ALA A 81 -8.85 4.37 -0.45
CA ALA A 81 -7.82 5.16 -1.13
C ALA A 81 -6.58 5.41 -0.26
N LEU A 82 -6.75 5.50 1.07
CA LEU A 82 -5.63 5.56 2.00
C LEU A 82 -4.84 4.24 2.02
N LEU A 83 -5.54 3.10 2.00
CA LEU A 83 -4.91 1.78 2.00
C LEU A 83 -4.07 1.51 0.75
N ASP A 84 -4.47 1.98 -0.44
CA ASP A 84 -3.61 1.88 -1.64
C ASP A 84 -2.24 2.48 -1.42
N ARG A 85 -2.19 3.66 -0.79
CA ARG A 85 -0.93 4.36 -0.54
C ARG A 85 -0.05 3.57 0.42
N TYR A 86 -0.64 2.84 1.37
CA TYR A 86 0.10 1.95 2.26
C TYR A 86 0.56 0.67 1.56
N ILE A 87 -0.27 0.09 0.68
CA ILE A 87 0.09 -1.09 -0.12
C ILE A 87 1.25 -0.75 -1.07
N GLU A 88 1.16 0.38 -1.76
CA GLU A 88 2.24 0.92 -2.59
C GLU A 88 3.53 1.10 -1.77
N ALA A 89 3.43 1.72 -0.60
CA ALA A 89 4.57 1.96 0.28
C ALA A 89 5.24 0.64 0.74
N ALA A 90 4.45 -0.38 1.08
CA ALA A 90 4.94 -1.71 1.44
C ALA A 90 5.73 -2.33 0.28
N TYR A 91 5.20 -2.31 -0.94
CA TYR A 91 5.91 -2.84 -2.11
C TYR A 91 7.17 -2.04 -2.48
N ARG A 92 7.15 -0.71 -2.34
CA ARG A 92 8.35 0.12 -2.54
C ARG A 92 9.44 -0.20 -1.53
N MET A 93 9.07 -0.57 -0.30
CA MET A 93 10.04 -0.99 0.71
C MET A 93 10.58 -2.39 0.43
N LYS A 94 9.70 -3.34 0.04
CA LYS A 94 10.08 -4.67 -0.46
C LYS A 94 11.14 -4.56 -1.56
N GLU A 95 10.86 -3.73 -2.58
CA GLU A 95 11.79 -3.44 -3.67
C GLU A 95 13.14 -2.92 -3.17
N ALA A 96 13.14 -1.96 -2.24
CA ALA A 96 14.37 -1.36 -1.72
C ALA A 96 15.29 -2.39 -1.04
N PHE A 97 14.71 -3.31 -0.24
CA PHE A 97 15.47 -4.40 0.36
C PHE A 97 16.05 -5.34 -0.69
N LEU A 98 15.26 -5.73 -1.69
CA LEU A 98 15.70 -6.60 -2.78
C LEU A 98 16.84 -5.96 -3.61
N LEU A 99 16.72 -4.67 -3.95
CA LEU A 99 17.77 -3.92 -4.63
C LEU A 99 19.05 -3.86 -3.80
N SER A 100 18.95 -3.73 -2.48
CA SER A 100 20.13 -3.67 -1.59
C SER A 100 20.93 -4.97 -1.54
N ALA A 101 20.34 -6.09 -1.98
CA ALA A 101 21.03 -7.37 -2.13
C ALA A 101 21.35 -7.73 -3.60
N GLY A 102 21.03 -6.86 -4.56
CA GLY A 102 21.22 -7.12 -5.99
C GLY A 102 20.22 -8.13 -6.60
N LEU A 103 19.06 -8.31 -5.96
CA LEU A 103 17.99 -9.21 -6.42
C LEU A 103 17.07 -8.48 -7.41
N TYR A 104 17.60 -8.10 -8.57
CA TYR A 104 16.95 -7.17 -9.48
C TYR A 104 15.63 -7.67 -10.09
N GLU A 105 15.52 -8.96 -10.42
CA GLU A 105 14.29 -9.53 -10.98
C GLU A 105 13.14 -9.49 -9.96
N GLU A 106 13.42 -9.91 -8.71
CA GLU A 106 12.46 -9.85 -7.61
C GLU A 106 12.08 -8.39 -7.30
N ALA A 107 13.05 -7.48 -7.35
CA ALA A 107 12.84 -6.06 -7.14
C ALA A 107 11.93 -5.43 -8.21
N ASP A 108 12.14 -5.78 -9.49
CA ASP A 108 11.29 -5.29 -10.59
C ASP A 108 9.84 -5.79 -10.45
N ALA A 109 9.66 -7.06 -10.05
CA ALA A 109 8.33 -7.59 -9.74
C ALA A 109 7.64 -6.82 -8.60
N ALA A 110 8.39 -6.45 -7.55
CA ALA A 110 7.89 -5.63 -6.45
C ALA A 110 7.53 -4.20 -6.90
N ASN A 111 8.35 -3.58 -7.75
CA ASN A 111 8.05 -2.27 -8.35
C ASN A 111 6.77 -2.33 -9.20
N ALA A 112 6.63 -3.35 -10.04
CA ALA A 112 5.42 -3.55 -10.84
C ALA A 112 4.17 -3.73 -9.95
N ALA A 113 4.29 -4.41 -8.80
CA ALA A 113 3.21 -4.53 -7.83
C ALA A 113 2.85 -3.18 -7.19
N ALA A 114 3.85 -2.36 -6.83
CA ALA A 114 3.62 -1.01 -6.33
C ALA A 114 2.85 -0.13 -7.32
N LEU A 115 3.19 -0.20 -8.62
CA LEU A 115 2.49 0.54 -9.67
C LEU A 115 1.04 0.07 -9.84
N ARG A 116 0.80 -1.24 -9.79
CA ARG A 116 -0.57 -1.80 -9.87
C ARG A 116 -1.44 -1.34 -8.70
N ALA A 117 -0.87 -1.22 -7.49
CA ALA A 117 -1.60 -0.80 -6.29
C ALA A 117 -2.21 0.61 -6.41
N VAL A 118 -1.62 1.50 -7.22
CA VAL A 118 -2.15 2.86 -7.44
C VAL A 118 -2.93 2.99 -8.74
N SER A 119 -2.62 2.13 -9.73
CA SER A 119 -3.25 2.15 -11.06
C SER A 119 -4.67 1.60 -11.07
N SER A 120 -5.06 0.78 -10.09
CA SER A 120 -6.40 0.18 -9.97
C SER A 120 -7.55 1.19 -9.86
N ARG A 121 -7.27 2.48 -9.59
CA ARG A 121 -8.29 3.56 -9.46
C ARG A 121 -8.23 4.67 -10.50
N LEU A 122 -7.35 4.59 -11.50
CA LEU A 122 -7.41 5.54 -12.62
C LEU A 122 -8.65 5.22 -13.48
N PRO A 123 -9.57 6.18 -13.72
CA PRO A 123 -10.65 5.95 -14.67
C PRO A 123 -10.03 5.64 -16.04
N ARG A 124 -10.50 4.55 -16.67
CA ARG A 124 -10.23 4.26 -18.08
C ARG A 124 -10.95 5.24 -18.98
#